data_AF-A0AAV5UNI9-F1
#
_entry.id   AF-A0AAV5UNI9-F1
#
_cell.length_a   1.000
_cell.length_b   1.000
_cell.length_c   1.000
_cell.angle_alpha   90.00
_cell.angle_beta   90.00
_cell.angle_gamma   90.00
#
_symmetry.space_group_name_H-M   'P 1'
#
loop_
_entity.id
_entity.type
_entity.pdbx_description
1 polymer ?
#
loop_
_entity_poly.entity_id
_entity_poly.type
_entity_poly.pdbx_seq_one_letter_code
_entity_poly.pdbx_strand_id
1 'polypeptide(L)'
;MKMHGLRKSREYKGGALLDILTRPPAIENKETLMEIRDSPIFINDCARTEFWLNYELSISIEYAKSHAVFRKLTFCDQCVLLEHTHLAIFVFTSAYDSYCNESKEIHYSNGDKIVVGGDTGSPNDLIEMMARCSLDSVTFALSKALILLNPDTCGISAEGNKFLEQERVRYTRLLASHTFERFGDRGIA
;
A
#
# COMPACT_ATOMS: atom_id res chain seq x y z
N MET A 1 4.68 24.39 10.83
CA MET A 1 5.85 24.08 9.98
C MET A 1 5.52 24.52 8.56
N LYS A 2 6.26 25.47 7.98
CA LYS A 2 5.92 26.09 6.68
C LYS A 2 6.38 25.18 5.54
N MET A 3 5.44 24.65 4.75
CA MET A 3 5.72 23.92 3.52
C MET A 3 6.16 24.89 2.42
N HIS A 4 7.46 25.03 2.21
CA HIS A 4 8.05 25.74 1.08
C HIS A 4 9.02 24.81 0.38
N GLY A 5 8.61 24.22 -0.75
CA GLY A 5 9.50 23.33 -1.48
C GLY A 5 8.93 22.52 -2.63
N LEU A 6 7.79 22.88 -3.24
CA LEU A 6 7.41 22.32 -4.54
C LEU A 6 7.25 23.48 -5.53
N ARG A 7 8.19 23.56 -6.46
CA ARG A 7 8.15 24.50 -7.58
C ARG A 7 6.87 24.20 -8.36
N LYS A 8 5.98 25.20 -8.47
CA LYS A 8 4.72 25.10 -9.24
C LYS A 8 5.00 24.60 -10.65
N SER A 9 4.81 23.29 -10.88
CA SER A 9 4.41 22.80 -12.19
C SER A 9 3.10 23.50 -12.52
N ARG A 10 3.04 24.22 -13.65
CA ARG A 10 1.86 24.98 -14.08
C ARG A 10 0.65 24.09 -14.38
N GLU A 11 0.80 22.76 -14.28
CA GLU A 11 -0.23 21.76 -14.55
C GLU A 11 -0.48 20.79 -13.37
N TYR A 12 0.14 21.01 -12.20
CA TYR A 12 -0.14 20.19 -11.02
C TYR A 12 -1.55 20.46 -10.49
N LYS A 13 -2.51 19.64 -10.90
CA LYS A 13 -3.82 19.45 -10.27
C LYS A 13 -3.81 18.35 -9.22
N GLY A 14 -2.67 18.08 -8.58
CA GLY A 14 -2.68 17.23 -7.41
C GLY A 14 -3.36 18.01 -6.29
N GLY A 15 -4.59 17.61 -5.97
CA GLY A 15 -5.21 18.06 -4.73
C GLY A 15 -4.31 17.69 -3.55
N ALA A 16 -4.49 18.36 -2.42
CA ALA A 16 -3.86 17.89 -1.18
C ALA A 16 -4.21 16.40 -0.96
N LEU A 17 -3.41 15.63 -0.22
CA LEU A 17 -3.75 14.24 0.13
C LEU A 17 -5.18 14.10 0.67
N LEU A 18 -5.64 15.15 1.38
CA LEU A 18 -7.00 15.32 1.84
C LEU A 18 -8.04 15.32 0.70
N ASP A 19 -7.76 15.96 -0.42
CA ASP A 19 -8.63 15.98 -1.60
C ASP A 19 -8.70 14.59 -2.24
N ILE A 20 -7.59 13.84 -2.27
CA ILE A 20 -7.53 12.47 -2.79
C ILE A 20 -8.37 11.52 -1.92
N LEU A 21 -8.32 11.71 -0.60
CA LEU A 21 -9.07 10.90 0.35
C LEU A 21 -10.58 11.20 0.32
N THR A 22 -10.98 12.45 0.08
CA THR A 22 -12.38 12.88 0.12
C THR A 22 -13.13 12.74 -1.21
N ARG A 23 -12.42 12.72 -2.35
CA ARG A 23 -13.03 12.47 -3.66
C ARG A 23 -13.44 11.00 -3.83
N PRO A 24 -14.37 10.66 -4.75
CA PRO A 24 -14.68 9.27 -5.09
C PRO A 24 -13.46 8.46 -5.57
N PRO A 25 -13.48 7.11 -5.49
CA PRO A 25 -12.40 6.26 -5.97
C PRO A 25 -12.11 6.50 -7.47
N ALA A 26 -10.83 6.61 -7.84
CA ALA A 26 -10.44 6.82 -9.24
C ALA A 26 -10.95 5.69 -10.17
N ILE A 27 -11.04 4.46 -9.65
CA ILE A 27 -11.55 3.29 -10.37
C ILE A 27 -13.02 3.43 -10.78
N GLU A 28 -13.83 4.16 -10.01
CA GLU A 28 -15.25 4.40 -10.31
C GLU A 28 -15.42 5.48 -11.39
N ASN A 29 -14.52 6.47 -11.42
CA ASN A 29 -14.57 7.59 -12.36
C ASN A 29 -13.83 7.35 -13.68
N LYS A 30 -13.20 6.17 -13.87
CA LYS A 30 -12.28 5.89 -14.99
C LYS A 30 -11.18 6.97 -15.13
N GLU A 31 -10.79 7.57 -14.01
CA GLU A 31 -9.70 8.53 -13.98
C GLU A 31 -8.38 7.77 -14.13
N THR A 32 -7.52 8.23 -15.02
CA THR A 32 -6.13 7.74 -15.05
C THR A 32 -5.46 8.13 -13.73
N LEU A 33 -4.75 7.18 -13.12
CA LEU A 33 -3.89 7.45 -11.97
C LEU A 33 -2.90 8.57 -12.33
N MET A 34 -2.36 9.26 -11.31
CA MET A 34 -1.42 10.36 -11.50
C MET A 34 -0.26 9.96 -12.44
N GLU A 35 -0.30 10.46 -13.67
CA GLU A 35 0.81 10.36 -14.62
C GLU A 35 1.86 11.42 -14.26
N ILE A 36 3.05 10.98 -13.87
CA ILE A 36 4.21 11.87 -13.72
C ILE A 36 4.78 12.07 -15.13
N ARG A 37 4.39 13.18 -15.77
CA ARG A 37 4.81 13.50 -17.15
C ARG A 37 6.24 14.02 -17.22
N ASP A 38 6.67 14.74 -16.20
CA ASP A 38 8.04 15.24 -16.06
C ASP A 38 8.60 14.82 -14.70
N SER A 39 9.77 14.18 -14.70
CA SER A 39 10.44 13.80 -13.45
C SER A 39 10.80 15.07 -12.67
N PRO A 40 10.34 15.23 -11.41
CA PRO A 40 10.62 16.43 -10.63
C PRO A 40 12.13 16.60 -10.40
N ILE A 41 12.62 17.83 -10.46
CA ILE A 41 13.99 18.13 -10.05
C ILE A 41 14.01 18.32 -8.53
N PHE A 42 14.69 17.44 -7.82
CA PHE A 42 14.80 17.48 -6.36
C PHE A 42 16.02 18.28 -5.92
N ILE A 43 15.86 19.04 -4.82
CA ILE A 43 16.92 19.90 -4.27
C ILE A 43 17.92 19.07 -3.43
N ASN A 44 17.45 17.97 -2.85
CA ASN A 44 18.25 17.03 -2.06
C ASN A 44 17.54 15.65 -2.01
N ASP A 45 18.24 14.64 -1.50
CA ASP A 45 17.73 13.27 -1.38
C ASP A 45 16.51 13.17 -0.44
N CYS A 46 16.45 13.99 0.62
CA CYS A 46 15.32 13.99 1.55
C CYS A 46 14.02 14.42 0.86
N ALA A 47 14.05 15.50 0.07
CA ALA A 47 12.91 15.99 -0.69
C ALA A 47 12.46 14.98 -1.77
N ARG A 48 13.42 14.24 -2.35
CA ARG A 48 13.11 13.13 -3.28
C ARG A 48 12.38 12.01 -2.56
N THR A 49 12.90 11.54 -1.43
CA THR A 49 12.28 10.48 -0.61
C THR A 49 10.89 10.90 -0.15
N GLU A 50 10.72 12.12 0.36
CA GLU A 50 9.43 12.65 0.79
C GLU A 50 8.42 12.69 -0.36
N PHE A 51 8.83 13.16 -1.54
CA PHE A 51 7.95 13.18 -2.71
C PHE A 51 7.47 11.77 -3.10
N TRP A 52 8.38 10.79 -3.17
CA TRP A 52 8.01 9.43 -3.55
C TRP A 52 7.15 8.76 -2.49
N LEU A 53 7.43 8.94 -1.19
CA LEU A 53 6.55 8.43 -0.14
C LEU A 53 5.14 9.03 -0.21
N ASN A 54 5.02 10.32 -0.54
CA ASN A 54 3.71 10.95 -0.76
C ASN A 54 2.98 10.40 -2.01
N TYR A 55 3.73 10.09 -3.07
CA TYR A 55 3.17 9.43 -4.26
C TYR A 55 2.64 8.03 -3.93
N GLU A 56 3.43 7.22 -3.20
CA GLU A 56 3.04 5.88 -2.75
C GLU A 56 1.85 5.91 -1.78
N LEU A 57 1.79 6.93 -0.92
CA LEU A 57 0.62 7.18 -0.07
C LEU A 57 -0.63 7.50 -0.91
N SER A 58 -0.49 8.28 -1.98
CA SER A 58 -1.61 8.60 -2.88
C SER A 58 -2.15 7.34 -3.57
N ILE A 59 -1.27 6.44 -4.01
CA ILE A 59 -1.66 5.12 -4.54
C ILE A 59 -2.35 4.28 -3.46
N SER A 60 -1.80 4.28 -2.24
CA SER A 60 -2.36 3.54 -1.10
C SER A 60 -3.75 4.03 -0.72
N ILE A 61 -4.02 5.34 -0.81
CA ILE A 61 -5.35 5.92 -0.60
C ILE A 61 -6.33 5.40 -1.65
N GLU A 62 -5.97 5.42 -2.94
CA GLU A 62 -6.86 4.91 -4.00
C GLU A 62 -7.09 3.40 -3.87
N TYR A 63 -6.06 2.65 -3.49
CA TYR A 63 -6.20 1.23 -3.15
C TYR A 63 -7.17 1.04 -1.97
N ALA A 64 -7.01 1.78 -0.88
CA ALA A 64 -7.89 1.69 0.28
C ALA A 64 -9.34 2.00 -0.07
N LYS A 65 -9.55 3.05 -0.88
CA LYS A 65 -10.87 3.43 -1.39
C LYS A 65 -11.52 2.37 -2.26
N SER A 66 -10.79 1.41 -2.82
CA SER A 66 -11.40 0.27 -3.54
C SER A 66 -12.19 -0.66 -2.60
N HIS A 67 -11.83 -0.70 -1.31
CA HIS A 67 -12.50 -1.54 -0.31
C HIS A 67 -13.76 -0.87 0.25
N ALA A 68 -14.91 -1.53 0.11
CA ALA A 68 -16.18 -1.00 0.60
C ALA A 68 -16.20 -0.75 2.12
N VAL A 69 -15.46 -1.54 2.90
CA VAL A 69 -15.34 -1.37 4.35
C VAL A 69 -14.65 -0.05 4.71
N PHE A 70 -13.59 0.31 3.98
CA PHE A 70 -12.84 1.54 4.20
C PHE A 70 -13.72 2.76 3.96
N ARG A 71 -14.55 2.72 2.91
CA ARG A 71 -15.51 3.79 2.59
C ARG A 71 -16.61 3.97 3.65
N LYS A 72 -16.85 2.97 4.51
CA LYS A 72 -17.82 3.04 5.62
C LYS A 72 -17.22 3.60 6.91
N LEU A 73 -15.89 3.61 7.02
CA LEU A 73 -15.20 4.18 8.18
C LEU A 73 -15.43 5.68 8.27
N THR A 74 -15.35 6.22 9.48
CA THR A 74 -15.32 7.67 9.68
C THR A 74 -14.04 8.24 9.05
N PHE A 75 -14.06 9.52 8.67
CA PHE A 75 -12.89 10.19 8.12
C PHE A 75 -11.66 10.09 9.06
N CYS A 76 -11.88 10.22 10.37
CA CYS A 76 -10.81 10.06 11.36
C CYS A 76 -10.24 8.63 11.36
N ASP A 77 -11.10 7.62 11.33
CA ASP A 77 -10.67 6.21 11.28
C ASP A 77 -9.92 5.88 9.98
N GLN A 78 -10.35 6.46 8.84
CA GLN A 78 -9.64 6.33 7.56
C GLN A 78 -8.21 6.89 7.65
N CYS A 79 -8.05 8.09 8.21
CA CYS A 79 -6.75 8.72 8.40
C CYS A 79 -5.85 7.88 9.31
N VAL A 80 -6.36 7.45 10.47
CA VAL A 80 -5.62 6.63 11.44
C VAL A 80 -5.19 5.31 10.82
N LEU A 81 -6.08 4.64 10.06
CA LEU A 81 -5.76 3.38 9.41
C LEU A 81 -4.63 3.56 8.37
N LEU A 82 -4.73 4.59 7.53
CA LEU A 82 -3.71 4.88 6.51
C LEU A 82 -2.36 5.26 7.14
N GLU A 83 -2.37 6.08 8.20
CA GLU A 83 -1.17 6.48 8.93
C GLU A 83 -0.36 5.25 9.38
N HIS A 84 -1.04 4.24 9.93
CA HIS A 84 -0.37 3.05 10.47
C HIS A 84 -0.03 1.98 9.42
N THR A 85 -0.76 1.92 8.31
CA THR A 85 -0.64 0.79 7.36
C THR A 85 0.07 1.14 6.05
N HIS A 86 0.14 2.42 5.65
CA HIS A 86 0.64 2.79 4.32
C HIS A 86 2.07 2.32 4.05
N LEU A 87 3.01 2.48 4.99
CA LEU A 87 4.39 2.02 4.81
C LEU A 87 4.46 0.50 4.64
N ALA A 88 3.68 -0.26 5.41
CA ALA A 88 3.64 -1.71 5.30
C ALA A 88 3.07 -2.15 3.95
N ILE A 89 1.99 -1.52 3.47
CA ILE A 89 1.41 -1.78 2.15
C ILE A 89 2.42 -1.47 1.04
N PHE A 90 3.09 -0.32 1.13
CA PHE A 90 4.10 0.10 0.17
C PHE A 90 5.24 -0.91 0.10
N VAL A 91 5.89 -1.21 1.24
CA VAL A 91 7.01 -2.15 1.29
C VAL A 91 6.60 -3.55 0.80
N PHE A 92 5.42 -4.03 1.21
CA PHE A 92 4.91 -5.33 0.77
C PHE A 92 4.62 -5.37 -0.74
N THR A 93 4.13 -4.28 -1.31
CA THR A 93 3.89 -4.16 -2.76
C THR A 93 5.21 -4.11 -3.52
N SER A 94 6.14 -3.25 -3.13
CA SER A 94 7.47 -3.15 -3.75
C SER A 94 8.23 -4.47 -3.67
N ALA A 95 8.13 -5.21 -2.56
CA ALA A 95 8.74 -6.53 -2.42
C ALA A 95 8.11 -7.55 -3.39
N TYR A 96 6.79 -7.54 -3.55
CA TYR A 96 6.11 -8.42 -4.50
C TYR A 96 6.47 -8.11 -5.96
N ASP A 97 6.54 -6.84 -6.33
CA ASP A 97 6.97 -6.44 -7.67
C ASP A 97 8.42 -6.85 -7.93
N SER A 98 9.29 -6.72 -6.93
CA SER A 98 10.68 -7.17 -7.01
C SER A 98 10.77 -8.69 -7.17
N TYR A 99 9.97 -9.43 -6.40
CA TYR A 99 9.85 -10.88 -6.53
C TYR A 99 9.38 -11.30 -7.94
N CYS A 100 8.36 -10.64 -8.50
CA CYS A 100 7.85 -10.93 -9.84
C CYS A 100 8.88 -10.63 -10.94
N ASN A 101 9.73 -9.63 -10.73
CA ASN A 101 10.79 -9.22 -11.66
C ASN A 101 12.16 -9.87 -11.36
N GLU A 102 12.23 -10.85 -10.45
CA GLU A 102 13.47 -11.52 -10.03
C GLU A 102 14.56 -10.56 -9.51
N SER A 103 14.15 -9.38 -8.99
CA SER A 103 15.05 -8.42 -8.35
C SER A 103 15.31 -8.80 -6.90
N LYS A 104 16.53 -8.53 -6.42
CA LYS A 104 16.92 -8.67 -5.01
C LYS A 104 16.76 -7.38 -4.21
N GLU A 105 16.30 -6.32 -4.86
CA GLU A 105 16.20 -4.98 -4.29
C GLU A 105 14.79 -4.46 -4.47
N ILE A 106 14.32 -3.72 -3.47
CA ILE A 106 13.03 -3.02 -3.54
C ILE A 106 13.20 -1.62 -4.14
N HIS A 107 12.20 -1.22 -4.94
CA HIS A 107 12.17 0.04 -5.66
C HIS A 107 10.90 0.83 -5.36
N TYR A 108 11.01 2.16 -5.38
CA TYR A 108 9.88 3.07 -5.52
C TYR A 108 9.22 2.86 -6.90
N SER A 109 7.99 3.35 -7.08
CA SER A 109 7.27 3.26 -8.37
C SER A 109 8.00 3.90 -9.56
N ASN A 110 8.97 4.78 -9.32
CA ASN A 110 9.80 5.40 -10.36
C ASN A 110 11.05 4.59 -10.72
N GLY A 111 11.31 3.48 -10.04
CA GLY A 111 12.49 2.63 -10.21
C GLY A 111 13.67 2.99 -9.29
N ASP A 112 13.61 4.07 -8.52
CA ASP A 112 14.68 4.40 -7.56
C ASP A 112 14.74 3.34 -6.46
N LYS A 113 15.96 2.93 -6.10
CA LYS A 113 16.19 1.97 -5.01
C LYS A 113 15.77 2.58 -3.67
N ILE A 114 15.04 1.81 -2.88
CA ILE A 114 14.68 2.22 -1.52
C ILE A 114 15.86 1.91 -0.59
N VAL A 115 16.36 2.95 0.06
CA VAL A 115 17.40 2.82 1.10
C VAL A 115 16.69 2.82 2.45
N VAL A 116 16.47 1.62 3.00
CA VAL A 116 15.91 1.45 4.34
C VAL A 116 17.05 1.52 5.38
N GLY A 117 16.83 2.27 6.47
CA GLY A 117 17.82 2.44 7.54
C GLY A 117 18.19 1.11 8.20
N GLY A 118 19.44 1.02 8.69
CA GLY A 118 20.04 -0.24 9.16
C GLY A 118 19.39 -0.93 10.37
N ASP A 119 18.46 -0.26 11.07
CA ASP A 119 17.81 -0.79 12.28
C ASP A 119 16.50 -1.56 12.02
N THR A 120 16.00 -1.50 10.79
CA THR A 120 14.83 -2.26 10.34
C THR A 120 15.30 -3.43 9.49
N GLY A 121 14.78 -4.64 9.75
CA GLY A 121 15.12 -5.86 9.00
C GLY A 121 15.12 -5.64 7.50
N SER A 122 15.98 -6.35 6.77
CA SER A 122 16.17 -6.06 5.36
C SER A 122 14.85 -6.28 4.63
N PRO A 123 14.33 -5.31 3.86
CA PRO A 123 13.16 -5.54 3.01
C PRO A 123 13.38 -6.68 2.01
N ASN A 124 14.64 -7.03 1.75
CA ASN A 124 15.03 -8.18 0.95
C ASN A 124 14.61 -9.52 1.58
N ASP A 125 14.48 -9.58 2.91
CA ASP A 125 14.00 -10.76 3.63
C ASP A 125 12.55 -11.08 3.21
N LEU A 126 11.73 -10.06 2.91
CA LEU A 126 10.38 -10.27 2.38
C LEU A 126 10.42 -10.88 0.98
N ILE A 127 11.32 -10.43 0.10
CA ILE A 127 11.49 -11.00 -1.24
C ILE A 127 11.89 -12.48 -1.11
N GLU A 128 12.84 -12.78 -0.24
CA GLU A 128 13.28 -14.17 -0.02
C GLU A 128 12.14 -15.03 0.56
N MET A 129 11.37 -14.50 1.52
CA MET A 129 10.19 -15.20 2.05
C MET A 129 9.14 -15.46 0.96
N MET A 130 8.86 -14.49 0.10
CA MET A 130 7.92 -14.66 -1.02
C MET A 130 8.39 -15.75 -1.98
N ALA A 131 9.69 -15.79 -2.29
CA ALA A 131 10.28 -16.84 -3.11
C ALA A 131 10.18 -18.23 -2.46
N ARG A 132 10.55 -18.35 -1.18
CA ARG A 132 10.49 -19.60 -0.40
C ARG A 132 9.06 -20.16 -0.32
N CYS A 133 8.07 -19.29 -0.13
CA CYS A 133 6.66 -19.68 -0.08
C CYS A 133 6.01 -19.80 -1.47
N SER A 134 6.73 -19.50 -2.54
CA SER A 134 6.20 -19.38 -3.90
C SER A 134 4.92 -18.52 -3.92
N LEU A 135 4.99 -17.30 -3.39
CA LEU A 135 3.81 -16.46 -3.21
C LEU A 135 3.10 -16.24 -4.56
N ASP A 136 1.82 -16.60 -4.64
CA ASP A 136 1.00 -16.35 -5.82
C ASP A 136 0.22 -15.03 -5.69
N SER A 137 -0.35 -14.55 -6.80
CA SER A 137 -1.05 -13.27 -6.87
C SER A 137 -2.31 -13.20 -5.99
N VAL A 138 -3.01 -14.32 -5.78
CA VAL A 138 -4.20 -14.36 -4.91
C VAL A 138 -3.78 -14.26 -3.46
N THR A 139 -2.78 -15.05 -3.05
CA THR A 139 -2.21 -14.98 -1.69
C THR A 139 -1.64 -13.59 -1.40
N PHE A 140 -0.96 -12.97 -2.38
CA PHE A 140 -0.50 -11.58 -2.29
C PHE A 140 -1.66 -10.59 -2.09
N ALA A 141 -2.69 -10.62 -2.93
CA ALA A 141 -3.82 -9.70 -2.85
C ALA A 141 -4.56 -9.79 -1.50
N LEU A 142 -4.80 -11.01 -1.02
CA LEU A 142 -5.45 -11.25 0.27
C LEU A 142 -4.58 -10.77 1.44
N SER A 143 -3.27 -11.01 1.40
CA SER A 143 -2.32 -10.54 2.41
C SER A 143 -2.24 -9.01 2.43
N LYS A 144 -2.19 -8.38 1.26
CA LYS A 144 -2.19 -6.92 1.12
C LYS A 144 -3.47 -6.29 1.68
N ALA A 145 -4.64 -6.93 1.46
CA ALA A 145 -5.90 -6.50 2.07
C ALA A 145 -5.89 -6.64 3.60
N LEU A 146 -5.33 -7.71 4.15
CA LEU A 146 -5.19 -7.92 5.60
C LEU A 146 -4.27 -6.88 6.25
N ILE A 147 -3.16 -6.52 5.58
CA ILE A 147 -2.25 -5.46 6.06
C ILE A 147 -2.98 -4.12 6.14
N LEU A 148 -3.71 -3.75 5.09
CA LEU A 148 -4.48 -2.50 5.06
C LEU A 148 -5.59 -2.47 6.10
N LEU A 149 -6.38 -3.54 6.21
CA LEU A 149 -7.60 -3.58 7.01
C LEU A 149 -7.32 -4.14 8.40
N ASN A 150 -6.32 -3.56 9.07
CA ASN A 150 -5.86 -4.01 10.38
C ASN A 150 -6.68 -3.40 11.53
N PRO A 151 -7.60 -4.13 12.20
CA PRO A 151 -8.33 -3.62 13.37
C PRO A 151 -7.46 -3.42 14.62
N ASP A 152 -6.24 -3.98 14.69
CA ASP A 152 -5.35 -3.74 15.85
C ASP A 152 -4.69 -2.35 15.80
N THR A 153 -5.03 -1.53 14.80
CA THR A 153 -4.58 -0.15 14.68
C THR A 153 -5.08 0.68 15.87
N CYS A 154 -4.14 1.27 16.61
CA CYS A 154 -4.45 2.13 17.74
C CYS A 154 -5.17 3.41 17.27
N GLY A 155 -6.20 3.83 18.00
CA GLY A 155 -6.94 5.07 17.72
C GLY A 155 -8.15 4.92 16.78
N ILE A 156 -8.43 3.71 16.29
CA ILE A 156 -9.68 3.41 15.56
C ILE A 156 -10.86 3.36 16.54
N SER A 157 -12.00 3.92 16.12
CA SER A 157 -13.25 3.87 16.86
C SER A 157 -13.77 2.44 17.08
N ALA A 158 -14.56 2.21 18.12
CA ALA A 158 -15.13 0.87 18.38
C ALA A 158 -16.02 0.37 17.23
N GLU A 159 -16.73 1.27 16.56
CA GLU A 159 -17.54 0.94 15.37
C GLU A 159 -16.67 0.60 14.17
N GLY A 160 -15.63 1.41 13.90
CA GLY A 160 -14.65 1.13 12.85
C GLY A 160 -13.94 -0.20 13.04
N ASN A 161 -13.53 -0.49 14.29
CA ASN A 161 -12.89 -1.76 14.66
C ASN A 161 -13.80 -2.95 14.37
N LYS A 162 -15.11 -2.85 14.68
CA LYS A 162 -16.09 -3.89 14.35
C LYS A 162 -16.17 -4.17 12.86
N PHE A 163 -16.14 -3.13 12.01
CA PHE A 163 -16.13 -3.31 10.55
C PHE A 163 -14.85 -3.98 10.06
N LEU A 164 -13.69 -3.56 10.58
CA LEU A 164 -12.39 -4.11 10.23
C LEU A 164 -12.23 -5.57 10.66
N GLU A 165 -12.69 -5.94 11.86
CA GLU A 165 -12.61 -7.30 12.38
C GLU A 165 -13.45 -8.28 11.53
N GLN A 166 -14.62 -7.84 11.06
CA GLN A 166 -15.44 -8.64 10.14
C GLN A 166 -14.70 -8.96 8.84
N GLU A 167 -14.02 -7.97 8.27
CA GLU A 167 -13.24 -8.15 7.05
C GLU A 167 -11.96 -8.96 7.29
N ARG A 168 -11.27 -8.78 8.42
CA ARG A 168 -10.14 -9.64 8.83
C ARG A 168 -10.55 -11.11 8.87
N VAL A 169 -11.67 -11.44 9.50
CA VAL A 169 -12.19 -12.82 9.56
C VAL A 169 -12.48 -13.33 8.15
N ARG A 170 -13.09 -12.51 7.30
CA ARG A 170 -13.41 -12.87 5.91
C ARG A 170 -12.15 -13.14 5.08
N TYR A 171 -11.19 -12.23 5.04
CA TYR A 171 -9.96 -12.41 4.25
C TYR A 171 -9.10 -13.53 4.79
N THR A 172 -9.01 -13.72 6.12
CA THR A 172 -8.30 -14.85 6.72
C THR A 172 -8.90 -16.19 6.29
N ARG A 173 -10.23 -16.31 6.26
CA ARG A 173 -10.91 -17.52 5.75
C ARG A 173 -10.61 -17.77 4.28
N LEU A 174 -10.69 -16.74 3.44
CA LEU A 174 -10.37 -16.85 2.01
C LEU A 174 -8.93 -17.27 1.79
N LEU A 175 -7.99 -16.69 2.55
CA LEU A 175 -6.58 -17.02 2.49
C LEU A 175 -6.32 -18.47 2.89
N ALA A 176 -6.95 -18.92 3.98
CA ALA A 176 -6.87 -20.30 4.44
C ALA A 176 -7.41 -21.26 3.38
N SER A 177 -8.62 -21.03 2.87
CA SER A 177 -9.24 -21.85 1.81
C SER A 177 -8.35 -21.95 0.56
N HIS A 178 -7.87 -20.81 0.04
CA HIS A 178 -6.98 -20.79 -1.12
C HIS A 178 -5.67 -21.55 -0.86
N THR A 179 -5.09 -21.39 0.33
CA THR A 179 -3.87 -22.12 0.72
C THR A 179 -4.13 -23.63 0.81
N PHE A 180 -5.25 -24.06 1.40
CA PHE A 180 -5.60 -25.47 1.49
C PHE A 180 -5.85 -26.10 0.13
N GLU A 181 -6.55 -25.42 -0.78
CA GLU A 181 -6.74 -25.90 -2.15
C GLU A 181 -5.40 -26.02 -2.87
N ARG A 182 -4.55 -24.99 -2.76
CA ARG A 182 -3.26 -24.94 -3.46
C ARG A 182 -2.25 -25.99 -2.99
N PHE A 183 -2.21 -26.30 -1.69
CA PHE A 183 -1.23 -27.21 -1.11
C PHE A 183 -1.80 -28.58 -0.74
N GLY A 184 -3.12 -28.70 -0.56
CA GLY A 184 -3.81 -29.97 -0.38
C GLY A 184 -3.70 -30.86 -1.63
N ASP A 185 -3.80 -30.26 -2.82
CA ASP A 185 -3.61 -30.97 -4.08
C ASP A 185 -2.16 -31.42 -4.34
N ARG A 186 -1.17 -30.80 -3.67
CA ARG A 186 0.25 -31.19 -3.78
C ARG A 186 0.62 -32.42 -2.95
N GLY A 187 -0.28 -32.91 -2.08
CA GLY A 187 -0.06 -34.10 -1.25
C GLY A 187 -0.50 -35.42 -1.89
N ILE A 188 -1.02 -35.41 -3.12
CA ILE A 188 -1.57 -36.59 -3.82
C ILE A 188 -0.79 -36.92 -5.12
N ALA A 189 0.31 -36.23 -5.42
CA ALA A 189 1.14 -36.48 -6.60
C ALA A 189 2.43 -37.25 -6.28
#